data_AF-B9VLH2-F1
#
_entry.id   AF-B9VLH2-F1
#
_cell.length_a   1.000
_cell.length_b   1.000
_cell.length_c   1.000
_cell.angle_alpha   90.00
_cell.angle_beta   90.00
_cell.angle_gamma   90.00
#
_symmetry.space_group_name_H-M   'P 1'
#
loop_
_entity.id
_entity.type
_entity.pdbx_description
1 polymer ?
#
loop_
_entity_poly.entity_id
_entity_poly.type
_entity_poly.pdbx_seq_one_letter_code
_entity_poly.pdbx_strand_id
1 'polypeptide(L)'
;RPPGREAFPGDVFYLHSRLLERAAKRSDQTGAGSLTALPVIETQAGDVSAYIPTNVISITDGQICLETELFYRGIRPAINVGLSVSRVGSAAQLKAMKQVCGSLKLELAQYREVAAFAQFGSDLDAATQALLNRGARLTEVMKQPQYSPLPIEKQIIVIHAAVKGFGDRMPLDRISQYERAILSSIAPELLQSILEK
;
A
#
# COMPACT_ATOMS: atom_id res chain seq x y z
N ARG A 1 -4.54 -30.02 -26.59
CA ARG A 1 -4.20 -30.55 -25.24
C ARG A 1 -5.49 -30.61 -24.44
N PRO A 2 -5.70 -31.60 -23.56
CA PRO A 2 -6.92 -31.68 -22.74
C PRO A 2 -7.03 -30.45 -21.82
N PRO A 3 -8.23 -29.88 -21.63
CA PRO A 3 -8.45 -28.75 -20.74
C PRO A 3 -8.42 -29.17 -19.27
N GLY A 4 -7.91 -28.29 -18.42
CA GLY A 4 -7.95 -28.40 -16.97
C GLY A 4 -9.03 -27.51 -16.33
N ARG A 5 -8.78 -27.06 -15.10
CA ARG A 5 -9.67 -26.15 -14.36
C ARG A 5 -9.89 -24.85 -15.14
N GLU A 6 -11.14 -24.37 -15.17
CA GLU A 6 -11.53 -23.13 -15.89
C GLU A 6 -11.09 -23.14 -17.37
N ALA A 7 -11.03 -24.31 -18.00
CA ALA A 7 -10.58 -24.54 -19.38
C ALA A 7 -9.12 -24.16 -19.69
N PHE A 8 -8.30 -23.85 -18.68
CA PHE A 8 -6.88 -23.60 -18.88
C PHE A 8 -6.09 -24.88 -19.19
N PRO A 9 -4.96 -24.79 -19.92
CA PRO A 9 -4.02 -25.90 -20.03
C PRO A 9 -3.47 -26.32 -18.67
N GLY A 10 -3.15 -27.60 -18.49
CA GLY A 10 -2.59 -28.13 -17.24
C GLY A 10 -1.25 -27.51 -16.83
N ASP A 11 -0.52 -26.91 -17.78
CA ASP A 11 0.76 -26.22 -17.57
C ASP A 11 0.63 -24.69 -17.41
N VAL A 12 -0.57 -24.16 -17.19
CA VAL A 12 -0.78 -22.71 -17.02
C VAL A 12 -0.02 -22.12 -15.83
N PHE A 13 0.17 -22.89 -14.75
CA PHE A 13 1.01 -22.47 -13.63
C PHE A 13 2.48 -22.30 -14.07
N TYR A 14 3.00 -23.27 -14.82
CA TYR A 14 4.38 -23.25 -15.31
C TYR A 14 4.66 -22.07 -16.24
N LEU A 15 3.64 -21.63 -17.00
CA LEU A 15 3.75 -20.45 -17.85
C LEU A 15 4.14 -19.20 -17.04
N HIS A 16 3.47 -18.96 -15.92
CA HIS A 16 3.72 -17.79 -15.07
C HIS A 16 4.96 -17.98 -14.20
N SER A 17 5.17 -19.16 -13.61
CA SER A 17 6.29 -19.39 -12.70
C SER A 17 7.63 -19.24 -13.41
N ARG A 18 7.82 -19.90 -14.55
CA ARG A 18 9.08 -19.77 -15.32
C ARG A 18 9.36 -18.34 -15.81
N LEU A 19 8.32 -17.52 -15.94
CA LEU A 19 8.45 -16.13 -16.33
C LEU A 19 8.88 -15.28 -15.14
N LEU A 20 8.17 -15.37 -14.02
CA LEU A 20 8.38 -14.53 -12.84
C LEU A 20 9.62 -14.92 -12.04
N GLU A 21 9.99 -16.20 -11.99
CA GLU A 21 11.23 -16.68 -11.35
C GLU A 21 12.52 -16.14 -12.00
N ARG A 22 12.42 -15.50 -13.17
CA ARG A 22 13.55 -14.81 -13.80
C ARG A 22 13.82 -13.43 -13.18
N ALA A 23 12.85 -12.86 -12.47
CA ALA A 23 13.01 -11.60 -11.75
C ALA A 23 13.69 -11.87 -10.42
N ALA A 24 14.98 -11.53 -10.31
CA ALA A 24 15.79 -11.82 -9.14
C ALA A 24 16.84 -10.72 -8.89
N LYS A 25 17.35 -10.67 -7.65
CA LYS A 25 18.57 -9.94 -7.28
C LYS A 25 19.75 -10.91 -7.35
N ARG A 26 20.71 -10.61 -8.21
CA ARG A 26 21.94 -11.39 -8.36
C ARG A 26 22.90 -11.14 -7.18
N SER A 27 23.78 -12.10 -6.93
CA SER A 27 24.85 -12.00 -5.95
C SER A 27 25.95 -11.05 -6.41
N ASP A 28 26.81 -10.61 -5.49
CA ASP A 28 27.93 -9.72 -5.80
C ASP A 28 28.93 -10.38 -6.76
N GLN A 29 29.15 -11.69 -6.63
CA GLN A 29 30.00 -12.50 -7.53
C GLN A 29 29.50 -12.49 -8.99
N THR A 30 28.21 -12.21 -9.18
CA THR A 30 27.57 -12.22 -10.51
C THR A 30 27.17 -10.83 -10.98
N GLY A 31 27.78 -9.79 -10.40
CA GLY A 31 27.63 -8.39 -10.80
C GLY A 31 26.50 -7.63 -10.11
N ALA A 32 25.89 -8.21 -9.07
CA ALA A 32 24.90 -7.57 -8.20
C ALA A 32 23.65 -6.96 -8.87
N GLY A 33 23.43 -7.17 -10.17
CA GLY A 33 22.27 -6.64 -10.90
C GLY A 33 20.93 -7.18 -10.38
N SER A 34 19.84 -6.51 -10.75
CA SER A 34 18.49 -6.95 -10.38
C SER A 34 17.49 -6.76 -11.51
N LEU A 35 16.46 -7.60 -11.51
CA LEU A 35 15.26 -7.46 -12.32
C LEU A 35 14.05 -7.54 -11.40
N THR A 36 13.24 -6.48 -11.35
CA THR A 36 12.00 -6.44 -10.56
C THR A 36 10.81 -6.57 -11.50
N ALA A 37 9.89 -7.50 -11.20
CA ALA A 37 8.66 -7.69 -11.95
C ALA A 37 7.45 -7.11 -11.20
N LEU A 38 6.54 -6.47 -11.94
CA LEU A 38 5.25 -5.99 -11.45
C LEU A 38 4.14 -6.61 -12.30
N PRO A 39 3.79 -7.89 -12.09
CA PRO A 39 2.71 -8.54 -12.85
C PRO A 39 1.37 -7.91 -12.49
N VAL A 40 0.52 -7.72 -13.50
CA VAL A 40 -0.85 -7.21 -13.34
C VAL A 40 -1.81 -8.34 -13.69
N ILE A 41 -2.73 -8.64 -12.77
CA ILE A 41 -3.79 -9.63 -12.94
C ILE A 41 -5.12 -8.93 -12.75
N GLU A 42 -5.99 -9.04 -13.74
CA GLU A 42 -7.37 -8.59 -13.64
C GLU A 42 -8.19 -9.66 -12.91
N THR A 43 -8.90 -9.25 -11.86
CA THR A 43 -9.86 -10.10 -11.14
C THR A 43 -11.27 -9.78 -11.61
N GLN A 44 -12.11 -10.81 -11.71
CA GLN A 44 -13.52 -10.63 -12.03
C GLN A 44 -14.30 -10.46 -10.74
N ALA A 45 -15.11 -9.40 -10.65
CA ALA A 45 -15.89 -9.05 -9.46
C ALA A 45 -15.07 -8.98 -8.14
N GLY A 46 -13.76 -8.72 -8.23
CA GLY A 46 -12.88 -8.68 -7.07
C GLY A 46 -12.49 -10.06 -6.52
N ASP A 47 -12.79 -11.16 -7.23
CA ASP A 47 -12.46 -12.50 -6.77
C ASP A 47 -10.96 -12.81 -6.92
N VAL A 48 -10.25 -12.70 -5.80
CA VAL A 48 -8.82 -13.05 -5.67
C VAL A 48 -8.60 -14.55 -5.48
N SER A 49 -9.66 -15.34 -5.28
CA SER A 49 -9.62 -16.79 -5.09
C SER A 49 -9.76 -17.58 -6.39
N ALA A 50 -10.01 -16.89 -7.51
CA ALA A 50 -10.01 -17.47 -8.84
C ALA A 50 -8.67 -18.13 -9.18
N TYR A 51 -8.68 -19.05 -10.16
CA TYR A 51 -7.55 -19.93 -10.41
C TYR A 51 -6.25 -19.20 -10.78
N ILE A 52 -6.31 -18.24 -11.72
CA ILE A 52 -5.14 -17.49 -12.16
C ILE A 52 -4.60 -16.52 -11.08
N PRO A 53 -5.45 -15.69 -10.42
CA PRO A 53 -4.99 -14.89 -9.28
C PRO A 53 -4.29 -15.72 -8.20
N THR A 54 -4.87 -16.85 -7.81
CA THR A 54 -4.29 -17.74 -6.78
C THR A 54 -2.92 -18.28 -7.21
N ASN A 55 -2.78 -18.69 -8.46
CA ASN A 55 -1.50 -19.15 -9.01
C ASN A 55 -0.44 -18.05 -8.97
N VAL A 56 -0.77 -16.83 -9.37
CA VAL A 56 0.21 -15.74 -9.41
C VAL A 56 0.57 -15.28 -7.99
N ILE A 57 -0.40 -15.20 -7.08
CA ILE A 57 -0.16 -14.88 -5.65
C ILE A 57 0.80 -15.87 -5.00
N SER A 58 0.73 -17.15 -5.35
CA SER A 58 1.64 -18.16 -4.80
C SER A 58 3.06 -18.09 -5.36
N ILE A 59 3.26 -17.45 -6.52
CA ILE A 59 4.57 -17.23 -7.16
C ILE A 59 5.21 -15.92 -6.68
N THR A 60 4.46 -14.82 -6.69
CA THR A 60 5.00 -13.47 -6.38
C THR A 60 5.30 -13.28 -4.90
N ASP A 61 6.28 -12.44 -4.57
CA ASP A 61 6.67 -12.11 -3.18
C ASP A 61 5.68 -11.21 -2.42
N GLY A 62 4.50 -10.94 -2.99
CA GLY A 62 3.50 -10.07 -2.41
C GLY A 62 2.51 -9.60 -3.45
N GLN A 63 1.52 -8.82 -3.00
CA GLN A 63 0.47 -8.32 -3.85
C GLN A 63 0.00 -6.93 -3.39
N ILE A 64 -0.43 -6.14 -4.36
CA ILE A 64 -1.16 -4.90 -4.16
C ILE A 64 -2.56 -5.13 -4.72
N CYS A 65 -3.54 -5.34 -3.84
CA CYS A 65 -4.93 -5.55 -4.23
C CYS A 65 -5.62 -4.20 -4.36
N LEU A 66 -6.08 -3.87 -5.57
CA LEU A 66 -6.86 -2.67 -5.83
C LEU A 66 -8.36 -2.99 -5.77
N GLU A 67 -9.12 -2.21 -5.00
CA GLU A 67 -10.55 -2.43 -4.82
C GLU A 67 -11.41 -1.37 -5.51
N THR A 68 -12.42 -1.86 -6.22
CA THR A 68 -13.41 -1.06 -6.92
C THR A 68 -14.21 -0.15 -5.97
N GLU A 69 -14.59 -0.64 -4.79
CA GLU A 69 -15.35 0.16 -3.81
C GLU A 69 -14.55 1.35 -3.27
N LEU A 70 -13.27 1.14 -2.93
CA LEU A 70 -12.36 2.22 -2.50
C LEU A 70 -12.19 3.27 -3.61
N PHE A 71 -12.04 2.81 -4.86
CA PHE A 71 -11.92 3.69 -6.01
C PHE A 71 -13.17 4.56 -6.23
N TYR A 72 -14.37 3.99 -6.09
CA TYR A 72 -15.64 4.72 -6.20
C TYR A 72 -15.86 5.71 -5.04
N ARG A 73 -15.34 5.40 -3.85
CA ARG A 73 -15.30 6.33 -2.70
C ARG A 73 -14.24 7.44 -2.84
N GLY A 74 -13.51 7.48 -3.95
CA GLY A 74 -12.49 8.50 -4.21
C GLY A 74 -11.17 8.27 -3.46
N ILE A 75 -10.94 7.08 -2.89
CA ILE A 75 -9.65 6.69 -2.32
C ILE A 75 -8.77 6.16 -3.45
N ARG A 76 -7.76 6.94 -3.83
CA ARG A 76 -6.86 6.65 -4.95
C ARG A 76 -5.43 6.99 -4.54
N PRO A 77 -4.46 6.03 -4.60
CA PRO A 77 -4.60 4.67 -5.09
C PRO A 77 -5.49 3.79 -4.19
N ALA A 78 -6.32 2.95 -4.82
CA ALA A 78 -7.38 2.18 -4.16
C ALA A 78 -6.89 0.89 -3.49
N ILE A 79 -5.82 0.98 -2.70
CA ILE A 79 -5.13 -0.19 -2.13
C ILE A 79 -5.92 -0.75 -0.94
N ASN A 80 -6.30 -2.02 -1.01
CA ASN A 80 -6.78 -2.75 0.16
C ASN A 80 -5.59 -3.11 1.06
N VAL A 81 -5.48 -2.41 2.19
CA VAL A 81 -4.39 -2.59 3.17
C VAL A 81 -4.40 -3.98 3.84
N GLY A 82 -5.57 -4.60 3.99
CA GLY A 82 -5.72 -5.93 4.60
C GLY A 82 -5.30 -7.07 3.68
N LEU A 83 -5.66 -7.00 2.40
CA LEU A 83 -5.30 -8.02 1.41
C LEU A 83 -3.89 -7.82 0.80
N SER A 84 -3.39 -6.58 0.81
CA SER A 84 -2.08 -6.26 0.24
C SER A 84 -0.95 -6.59 1.22
N VAL A 85 0.13 -7.18 0.71
CA VAL A 85 1.29 -7.57 1.50
C VAL A 85 2.56 -7.58 0.65
N SER A 86 3.70 -7.34 1.28
CA SER A 86 5.02 -7.65 0.75
C SER A 86 5.69 -8.61 1.72
N ARG A 87 6.08 -9.80 1.26
CA ARG A 87 6.78 -10.82 2.07
C ARG A 87 8.22 -10.41 2.34
N VAL A 88 8.83 -9.62 1.46
CA VAL A 88 10.15 -8.98 1.69
C VAL A 88 10.05 -7.94 2.81
N GLY A 89 8.91 -7.25 2.90
CA GLY A 89 8.58 -6.36 4.00
C GLY A 89 9.60 -5.23 4.19
N SER A 90 10.00 -5.00 5.44
CA SER A 90 10.87 -3.86 5.81
C SER A 90 12.30 -3.94 5.25
N ALA A 91 12.73 -5.07 4.72
CA ALA A 91 14.07 -5.22 4.12
C ALA A 91 14.22 -4.42 2.81
N ALA A 92 13.10 -4.11 2.14
CA ALA A 92 13.08 -3.30 0.92
C ALA A 92 12.90 -1.79 1.21
N GLN A 93 12.86 -1.37 2.47
CA GLN A 93 12.61 0.02 2.86
C GLN A 93 13.89 0.72 3.30
N LEU A 94 13.98 2.03 3.04
CA LEU A 94 14.96 2.89 3.70
C LEU A 94 14.74 2.85 5.22
N LYS A 95 15.83 2.99 5.97
CA LYS A 95 15.80 2.95 7.43
C LYS A 95 14.86 4.00 8.02
N ALA A 96 14.89 5.22 7.48
CA ALA A 96 13.98 6.30 7.86
C ALA A 96 12.50 5.94 7.57
N MET A 97 12.20 5.36 6.41
CA MET A 97 10.84 4.92 6.06
C MET A 97 10.33 3.83 7.02
N LYS A 98 11.19 2.86 7.35
CA LYS A 98 10.86 1.79 8.31
C LYS A 98 10.49 2.34 9.69
N GLN A 99 11.19 3.38 10.15
CA GLN A 99 10.92 4.00 11.45
C GLN A 99 9.57 4.71 11.51
N VAL A 100 9.11 5.30 10.39
CA VAL A 100 7.87 6.08 10.37
C VAL A 100 6.64 5.24 10.01
N CYS A 101 6.79 4.16 9.24
CA CYS A 101 5.67 3.34 8.76
C CYS A 101 5.25 2.19 9.69
N GLY A 102 5.97 1.95 10.79
CA GLY A 102 5.81 0.73 11.60
C GLY A 102 4.38 0.45 12.08
N SER A 103 3.64 1.48 12.53
CA SER A 103 2.26 1.33 13.00
C SER A 103 1.20 1.60 11.92
N LEU A 104 1.57 2.22 10.79
CA LEU A 104 0.63 2.74 9.79
C LEU A 104 -0.28 1.65 9.21
N LYS A 105 0.30 0.50 8.82
CA LYS A 105 -0.48 -0.60 8.24
C LYS A 105 -1.51 -1.15 9.24
N LEU A 106 -1.10 -1.29 10.50
CA LEU A 106 -1.95 -1.81 11.56
C LEU A 106 -3.09 -0.83 11.87
N GLU A 107 -2.78 0.47 12.02
CA GLU A 107 -3.78 1.52 12.26
C GLU A 107 -4.82 1.58 11.13
N LEU A 108 -4.40 1.50 9.86
CA LEU A 108 -5.31 1.48 8.71
C LEU A 108 -6.14 0.19 8.62
N ALA A 109 -5.57 -0.96 8.98
CA ALA A 109 -6.30 -2.23 9.02
C ALA A 109 -7.39 -2.22 10.12
N GLN A 110 -7.02 -1.79 11.33
CA GLN A 110 -7.97 -1.62 12.44
C GLN A 110 -9.07 -0.61 12.10
N TYR A 111 -8.70 0.53 11.49
CA TYR A 111 -9.66 1.51 11.00
C TYR A 111 -10.69 0.89 10.07
N ARG A 112 -10.25 0.08 9.10
CA ARG A 112 -11.14 -0.56 8.14
C ARG A 112 -12.10 -1.54 8.80
N GLU A 113 -11.61 -2.39 9.71
CA GLU A 113 -12.45 -3.32 10.46
C GLU A 113 -13.51 -2.56 11.26
N VAL A 114 -13.09 -1.57 12.06
CA VAL A 114 -14.00 -0.78 12.90
C VAL A 114 -14.98 0.05 12.07
N ALA A 115 -14.54 0.64 10.96
CA ALA A 115 -15.41 1.43 10.08
C ALA A 115 -16.52 0.60 9.46
N ALA A 116 -16.30 -0.69 9.20
CA ALA A 116 -17.35 -1.59 8.73
C ALA A 116 -18.41 -1.83 9.81
N PHE A 117 -18.02 -1.99 11.08
CA PHE A 117 -18.96 -2.18 12.19
C PHE A 117 -19.70 -0.90 12.58
N ALA A 118 -19.01 0.24 12.52
CA ALA A 118 -19.55 1.56 12.86
C ALA A 118 -20.72 1.99 11.96
N GLN A 119 -20.88 1.39 10.77
CA GLN A 119 -22.04 1.63 9.91
C GLN A 119 -23.37 1.10 10.49
N PHE A 120 -23.30 0.19 11.48
CA PHE A 120 -24.47 -0.48 12.05
C PHE A 120 -24.75 -0.13 13.52
N GLY A 121 -23.86 0.61 14.19
CA GLY A 121 -23.94 0.92 15.62
C GLY A 121 -24.34 2.37 15.89
N SER A 122 -25.26 2.59 16.85
CA SER A 122 -25.77 3.93 17.20
C SER A 122 -24.95 4.65 18.28
N ASP A 123 -24.11 3.96 19.06
CA ASP A 123 -23.24 4.56 20.07
C ASP A 123 -21.83 3.97 19.99
N LEU A 124 -20.87 4.82 19.66
CA LEU A 124 -19.45 4.48 19.63
C LEU A 124 -18.77 5.10 20.84
N ASP A 125 -18.00 4.32 21.58
CA ASP A 125 -17.22 4.84 22.71
C ASP A 125 -16.13 5.82 22.24
N ALA A 126 -15.58 6.61 23.17
CA ALA A 126 -14.59 7.64 22.85
C ALA A 126 -13.33 7.08 22.17
N ALA A 127 -12.93 5.85 22.51
CA ALA A 127 -11.78 5.18 21.91
C ALA A 127 -12.04 4.83 20.44
N THR A 128 -13.21 4.28 20.13
CA THR A 128 -13.62 3.95 18.76
C THR A 128 -13.76 5.21 17.91
N GLN A 129 -14.33 6.29 18.46
CA GLN A 129 -14.41 7.57 17.76
C GLN A 129 -13.01 8.13 17.44
N ALA A 130 -12.08 8.08 18.39
CA ALA A 130 -10.71 8.54 18.16
C ALA A 130 -10.01 7.74 17.06
N LEU A 131 -10.18 6.41 17.06
CA LEU A 131 -9.64 5.50 16.05
C LEU A 131 -10.22 5.80 14.65
N LEU A 132 -11.54 5.97 14.54
CA LEU A 132 -12.20 6.31 13.28
C LEU A 132 -11.74 7.67 12.73
N ASN A 133 -11.69 8.68 13.60
CA ASN A 133 -11.25 10.02 13.24
C ASN A 133 -9.80 10.03 12.75
N ARG A 134 -8.92 9.28 13.41
CA ARG A 134 -7.51 9.17 13.02
C ARG A 134 -7.35 8.37 11.73
N GLY A 135 -8.01 7.21 11.62
CA GLY A 135 -7.98 6.38 10.43
C GLY A 135 -8.51 7.07 9.18
N ALA A 136 -9.54 7.91 9.32
CA ALA A 136 -10.04 8.74 8.22
C ALA A 136 -8.98 9.73 7.71
N ARG A 137 -8.26 10.40 8.62
CA ARG A 137 -7.17 11.32 8.24
C ARG A 137 -5.99 10.59 7.61
N LEU A 138 -5.59 9.45 8.18
CA LEU A 138 -4.54 8.62 7.59
C LEU A 138 -4.93 8.18 6.17
N THR A 139 -6.19 7.82 5.95
CA THR A 139 -6.72 7.46 4.62
C THR A 139 -6.65 8.64 3.65
N GLU A 140 -7.00 9.86 4.07
CA GLU A 140 -6.87 11.06 3.24
C GLU A 140 -5.40 11.36 2.88
N VAL A 141 -4.47 11.21 3.82
CA VAL A 141 -3.03 11.43 3.54
C VAL A 141 -2.48 10.42 2.53
N MET A 142 -3.03 9.20 2.46
CA MET A 142 -2.62 8.19 1.49
C MET A 142 -3.18 8.43 0.08
N LYS A 143 -4.06 9.43 -0.12
CA LYS A 143 -4.57 9.74 -1.45
C LYS A 143 -3.53 10.49 -2.26
N GLN A 144 -3.36 10.08 -3.51
CA GLN A 144 -2.40 10.68 -4.42
C GLN A 144 -2.95 10.71 -5.86
N PRO A 145 -2.89 11.86 -6.54
CA PRO A 145 -3.33 11.96 -7.93
C PRO A 145 -2.35 11.25 -8.87
N GLN A 146 -2.86 10.86 -10.04
CA GLN A 146 -2.06 10.24 -11.09
C GLN A 146 -0.95 11.19 -11.57
N TYR A 147 0.17 10.61 -12.00
CA TYR A 147 1.32 11.35 -12.55
C TYR A 147 2.00 12.33 -11.59
N SER A 148 1.74 12.21 -10.28
CA SER A 148 2.30 13.09 -9.26
C SER A 148 3.13 12.30 -8.23
N PRO A 149 4.14 11.49 -8.63
CA PRO A 149 4.95 10.74 -7.68
C PRO A 149 5.68 11.68 -6.72
N LEU A 150 5.70 11.31 -5.42
CA LEU A 150 6.44 12.04 -4.41
C LEU A 150 7.83 11.41 -4.21
N PRO A 151 8.91 12.20 -4.16
CA PRO A 151 10.22 11.73 -3.71
C PRO A 151 10.16 11.10 -2.31
N ILE A 152 11.02 10.11 -2.05
CA ILE A 152 10.94 9.28 -0.84
C ILE A 152 11.12 10.09 0.45
N GLU A 153 12.00 11.08 0.44
CA GLU A 153 12.26 11.99 1.55
C GLU A 153 11.04 12.84 1.89
N LYS A 154 10.25 13.23 0.88
CA LYS A 154 8.98 13.94 1.07
C LYS A 154 7.90 13.01 1.61
N GLN A 155 7.82 11.78 1.09
CA GLN A 155 6.89 10.76 1.62
C GLN A 155 7.14 10.48 3.10
N ILE A 156 8.41 10.34 3.51
CA ILE A 156 8.79 10.08 4.90
C ILE A 156 8.27 11.18 5.82
N ILE A 157 8.40 12.45 5.44
CA ILE A 157 7.93 13.57 6.27
C ILE A 157 6.40 13.59 6.37
N VAL A 158 5.70 13.40 5.25
CA VAL A 158 4.23 13.36 5.21
C VAL A 158 3.69 12.23 6.09
N ILE A 159 4.26 11.04 5.95
CA ILE A 159 3.87 9.87 6.77
C ILE A 159 4.20 10.11 8.24
N HIS A 160 5.38 10.66 8.54
CA HIS A 160 5.75 10.98 9.92
C HIS A 160 4.75 11.94 10.57
N ALA A 161 4.38 13.02 9.87
CA ALA A 161 3.43 14.00 10.38
C ALA A 161 2.04 13.40 10.62
N ALA A 162 1.60 12.52 9.72
CA ALA A 162 0.34 11.81 9.83
C ALA A 162 0.32 10.83 11.01
N VAL A 163 1.34 9.97 11.12
CA VAL A 163 1.45 8.96 12.19
C VAL A 163 1.69 9.61 13.56
N LYS A 164 2.34 10.77 13.64
CA LYS A 164 2.49 11.52 14.90
C LYS A 164 1.26 12.34 15.28
N GLY A 165 0.24 12.41 14.43
CA GLY A 165 -1.01 13.12 14.73
C GLY A 165 -0.90 14.64 14.63
N PHE A 166 0.12 15.18 13.94
CA PHE A 166 0.24 16.64 13.76
C PHE A 166 -0.93 17.23 12.96
N GLY A 167 -1.61 16.41 12.18
CA GLY A 167 -2.85 16.75 11.45
C GLY A 167 -4.15 16.41 12.19
N ASP A 168 -4.13 15.88 13.42
CA ASP A 168 -5.35 15.36 14.08
C ASP A 168 -6.40 16.43 14.38
N ARG A 169 -6.00 17.70 14.46
CA ARG A 169 -6.92 18.84 14.63
C ARG A 169 -7.49 19.36 13.32
N MET A 170 -6.97 18.90 12.18
CA MET A 170 -7.41 19.38 10.88
C MET A 170 -8.74 18.72 10.47
N PRO A 171 -9.67 19.50 9.88
CA PRO A 171 -10.80 18.96 9.13
C PRO A 171 -10.34 18.06 7.98
N LEU A 172 -11.09 17.01 7.68
CA LEU A 172 -10.74 16.01 6.66
C LEU A 172 -10.56 16.62 5.26
N ASP A 173 -11.42 17.57 4.88
CA ASP A 173 -11.39 18.29 3.61
C ASP A 173 -10.13 19.16 3.43
N ARG A 174 -9.42 19.47 4.51
CA ARG A 174 -8.19 20.29 4.50
C ARG A 174 -6.90 19.48 4.57
N ILE A 175 -6.96 18.15 4.67
CA ILE A 175 -5.77 17.30 4.79
C ILE A 175 -4.86 17.43 3.56
N SER A 176 -5.40 17.44 2.35
CA SER A 176 -4.59 17.61 1.14
C SER A 176 -3.94 19.00 1.05
N GLN A 177 -4.58 20.04 1.60
CA GLN A 177 -3.96 21.37 1.70
C GLN A 177 -2.83 21.36 2.72
N TYR A 178 -3.03 20.71 3.86
CA TYR A 178 -2.02 20.54 4.90
C TYR A 178 -0.78 19.82 4.37
N GLU A 179 -0.95 18.74 3.62
CA GLU A 179 0.16 18.01 2.98
C GLU A 179 0.97 18.94 2.06
N ARG A 180 0.32 19.69 1.17
CA ARG A 180 1.01 20.64 0.29
C ARG A 180 1.74 21.73 1.07
N ALA A 181 1.13 22.25 2.13
CA ALA A 181 1.72 23.26 2.99
C ALA A 181 2.99 22.74 3.68
N ILE A 182 2.95 21.50 4.20
CA ILE A 182 4.15 20.82 4.74
C ILE A 182 5.23 20.77 3.65
N LEU A 183 4.90 20.23 2.48
CA LEU A 183 5.87 20.05 1.39
C LEU A 183 6.48 21.38 0.89
N SER A 184 5.76 22.48 1.01
CA SER A 184 6.24 23.82 0.65
C SER A 184 7.07 24.53 1.71
N SER A 185 6.95 24.14 2.98
CA SER A 185 7.60 24.82 4.12
C SER A 185 8.88 24.13 4.59
N ILE A 186 9.17 22.92 4.09
CA ILE A 186 10.36 22.16 4.49
C ILE A 186 11.62 22.77 3.87
N ALA A 187 12.62 22.97 4.73
CA ALA A 187 13.97 23.37 4.34
C ALA A 187 14.64 22.29 3.47
N PRO A 188 15.23 22.63 2.31
CA PRO A 188 15.90 21.67 1.42
C PRO A 188 17.00 20.84 2.10
N GLU A 189 17.67 21.41 3.10
CA GLU A 189 18.74 20.76 3.86
C GLU A 189 18.23 19.55 4.65
N LEU A 190 16.99 19.63 5.16
CA LEU A 190 16.37 18.51 5.87
C LEU A 190 16.13 17.33 4.93
N LEU A 191 15.69 17.61 3.70
CA LEU A 191 15.42 16.59 2.68
C LEU A 191 16.68 15.82 2.31
N GLN A 192 17.82 16.51 2.17
CA GLN A 192 19.12 15.85 1.94
C GLN A 192 19.53 14.98 3.13
N SER A 193 19.38 15.48 4.36
CA SER A 193 19.77 14.71 5.56
C SER A 193 18.99 13.40 5.75
N ILE A 194 17.76 13.32 5.21
CA ILE A 194 16.93 12.11 5.25
C ILE A 194 17.45 11.05 4.27
N LEU A 195 18.00 11.46 3.12
CA LEU A 195 18.55 10.53 2.14
C LEU A 195 19.88 9.92 2.56
N GLU A 196 20.65 10.63 3.37
CA GLU A 196 21.96 10.19 3.87
C GLU A 196 21.87 9.19 5.04
N LYS A 197 20.69 9.00 5.65
CA LYS A 197 20.47 8.21 6.88
C LYS A 197 19.63 6.95 6.68
#